data_AF-A0A852V5M6-F1
#
_entry.id   AF-A0A852V5M6-F1
#
_cell.length_a   1.000
_cell.length_b   1.000
_cell.length_c   1.000
_cell.angle_alpha   90.00
_cell.angle_beta   90.00
_cell.angle_gamma   90.00
#
_symmetry.space_group_name_H-M   'P 1'
#
loop_
_entity.id
_entity.type
_entity.pdbx_description
1 polymer ?
#
loop_
_entity_poly.entity_id
_entity_poly.type
_entity_poly.pdbx_seq_one_letter_code
_entity_poly.pdbx_strand_id
1 'polypeptide(L)'
;MATTNDHRTDLARGLVSLAVFTLTHRDVPVPSVVTVTHYAKGSDEEIRAEIDRIAALLGVATDPGDADQNHYTTAVNFGPVTYQAVGILAAARTRHQAQTSHEDCITLDPPVS
;
A
#
# COMPACT_ATOMS: atom_id res chain seq x y z
N MET A 1 23.60 -10.51 -2.21
CA MET A 1 22.80 -9.40 -1.66
C MET A 1 22.78 -8.31 -2.71
N ALA A 2 21.65 -8.11 -3.38
CA ALA A 2 21.49 -6.99 -4.31
C ALA A 2 21.50 -5.69 -3.49
N THR A 3 22.38 -4.77 -3.82
CA THR A 3 22.47 -3.48 -3.10
C THR A 3 21.22 -2.68 -3.46
N THR A 4 20.69 -1.84 -2.57
CA THR A 4 19.46 -1.04 -2.78
C THR A 4 19.39 -0.32 -4.15
N ASN A 5 20.54 0.00 -4.74
CA ASN A 5 20.67 0.59 -6.08
C ASN A 5 20.21 -0.34 -7.22
N ASP A 6 20.46 -1.65 -7.09
CA ASP A 6 20.06 -2.66 -8.08
C ASP A 6 18.54 -2.80 -8.09
N HIS A 7 17.90 -2.88 -6.92
CA HIS A 7 16.45 -3.01 -6.80
C HIS A 7 15.70 -1.79 -7.36
N ARG A 8 16.17 -0.57 -7.06
CA ARG A 8 15.59 0.67 -7.61
C ARG A 8 15.69 0.69 -9.14
N THR A 9 16.84 0.28 -9.68
CA THR A 9 17.09 0.24 -11.12
C THR A 9 16.19 -0.78 -11.80
N ASP A 10 16.05 -1.97 -11.22
CA ASP A 10 15.22 -3.05 -11.77
C ASP A 10 13.72 -2.69 -11.72
N LEU A 11 13.25 -2.08 -10.63
CA LEU A 11 11.88 -1.57 -10.54
C LEU A 11 11.60 -0.52 -11.63
N ALA A 12 12.51 0.45 -11.80
CA ALA A 12 12.35 1.48 -12.84
C ALA A 12 12.32 0.87 -14.24
N ARG A 13 13.22 -0.08 -14.54
CA ARG A 13 13.23 -0.82 -15.81
C ARG A 13 11.94 -1.59 -16.05
N GLY A 14 11.41 -2.27 -15.03
CA GLY A 14 10.14 -2.97 -15.10
C GLY A 14 8.96 -2.05 -15.43
N LEU A 15 8.87 -0.89 -14.76
CA LEU A 15 7.81 0.10 -15.00
C LEU A 15 7.89 0.71 -16.42
N VAL A 16 9.08 1.03 -16.90
CA VAL A 16 9.28 1.49 -18.29
C VAL A 16 8.89 0.40 -19.28
N SER A 17 9.26 -0.85 -19.01
CA SER A 17 8.92 -1.98 -19.87
C SER A 17 7.41 -2.22 -19.92
N LEU A 18 6.72 -2.09 -18.79
CA LEU A 18 5.25 -2.16 -18.72
C LEU A 18 4.61 -1.03 -19.54
N ALA A 19 5.10 0.20 -19.42
CA ALA A 19 4.61 1.32 -20.21
C ALA A 19 4.74 1.03 -21.72
N VAL A 20 5.92 0.57 -22.18
CA VAL A 20 6.14 0.18 -23.58
C VAL A 20 5.21 -0.96 -24.01
N PHE A 21 5.01 -1.97 -23.14
CA PHE A 21 4.10 -3.08 -23.42
C PHE A 21 2.67 -2.60 -23.66
N THR A 22 2.15 -1.72 -22.80
CA THR A 22 0.78 -1.18 -22.95
C THR A 22 0.59 -0.32 -24.22
N LEU A 23 1.64 0.39 -24.65
CA LEU A 23 1.60 1.18 -25.88
C LEU A 23 1.64 0.30 -27.14
N THR A 24 2.32 -0.85 -27.07
CA THR A 24 2.50 -1.77 -28.20
C THR A 24 1.36 -2.79 -28.32
N HIS A 25 0.64 -3.10 -27.24
CA HIS A 25 -0.43 -4.10 -27.21
C HIS A 25 -1.78 -3.47 -26.84
N ARG A 26 -2.34 -2.69 -27.77
CA ARG A 26 -3.57 -1.88 -27.57
C ARG A 26 -4.83 -2.69 -27.28
N ASP A 27 -4.83 -3.97 -27.64
CA ASP A 27 -5.96 -4.87 -27.41
C ASP A 27 -5.98 -5.45 -25.99
N VAL A 28 -4.88 -5.27 -25.23
CA VAL A 28 -4.81 -5.67 -23.83
C VAL A 28 -5.46 -4.57 -22.98
N PRO A 29 -6.52 -4.87 -22.21
CA PRO A 29 -7.13 -3.89 -21.34
C PRO A 29 -6.14 -3.47 -20.26
N VAL A 30 -6.07 -2.16 -20.02
CA VAL A 30 -5.25 -1.57 -18.96
C VAL A 30 -6.14 -1.08 -17.81
N PRO A 31 -5.68 -1.16 -16.56
CA PRO A 31 -6.41 -0.58 -15.44
C PRO A 31 -6.49 0.95 -15.58
N SER A 32 -7.56 1.55 -15.06
CA SER A 32 -7.77 3.01 -15.06
C SER A 32 -6.81 3.74 -14.11
N VAL A 33 -6.32 3.06 -13.07
CA VAL A 33 -5.38 3.56 -12.07
C VAL A 33 -4.41 2.46 -11.68
N VAL A 34 -3.13 2.82 -11.46
CA VAL A 34 -2.10 1.92 -10.92
C VAL A 34 -1.49 2.56 -9.69
N THR A 35 -1.33 1.78 -8.62
CA THR A 35 -0.64 2.23 -7.39
C THR A 35 0.58 1.35 -7.13
N VAL A 36 1.75 1.98 -6.99
CA VAL A 36 3.00 1.35 -6.58
C VAL A 36 3.21 1.63 -5.10
N THR A 37 3.05 0.59 -4.26
CA THR A 37 3.02 0.75 -2.81
C THR A 37 4.33 0.34 -2.15
N HIS A 38 4.91 1.24 -1.34
CA HIS A 38 5.96 0.94 -0.37
C HIS A 38 5.36 0.73 1.01
N TYR A 39 5.71 -0.36 1.69
CA TYR A 39 5.25 -0.63 3.06
C TYR A 39 6.39 -0.42 4.05
N ALA A 40 6.24 0.59 4.91
CA ALA A 40 7.15 0.83 6.02
C ALA A 40 7.04 -0.31 7.05
N LYS A 41 8.17 -0.68 7.67
CA LYS A 41 8.25 -1.78 8.63
C LYS A 41 9.02 -1.34 9.87
N GLY A 42 8.56 -1.78 11.03
CA GLY A 42 9.17 -1.47 12.32
C GLY A 42 8.12 -1.29 13.40
N SER A 43 8.52 -0.63 14.49
CA SER A 43 7.63 -0.04 15.48
C SER A 43 6.81 1.10 14.88
N ASP A 44 5.72 1.48 15.57
CA ASP A 44 4.85 2.57 15.11
C ASP A 44 5.61 3.91 14.96
N GLU A 45 6.59 4.17 15.81
CA GLU A 45 7.45 5.36 15.74
C GLU A 45 8.38 5.31 14.53
N GLU A 46 9.04 4.17 14.28
CA GLU A 46 9.89 3.98 13.10
C GLU A 46 9.09 4.07 11.79
N ILE A 47 7.89 3.50 11.78
CA ILE A 47 6.97 3.57 10.65
C ILE A 47 6.59 5.03 10.37
N ARG A 48 6.15 5.78 11.39
CA ARG A 48 5.79 7.20 11.22
C ARG A 48 6.97 8.02 10.72
N ALA A 49 8.14 7.86 11.35
CA ALA A 49 9.36 8.56 10.96
C ALA A 49 9.80 8.23 9.52
N GLU A 50 9.59 7.00 9.06
CA GLU A 50 9.84 6.63 7.66
C GLU A 50 8.86 7.30 6.69
N ILE A 51 7.57 7.27 6.99
CA ILE A 51 6.54 7.89 6.14
C ILE A 51 6.72 9.42 6.10
N ASP A 52 6.99 10.07 7.23
CA ASP A 52 7.27 11.51 7.32
C ASP A 52 8.50 11.90 6.48
N ARG A 53 9.56 11.08 6.53
CA ARG A 53 10.76 11.27 5.71
C ARG A 53 10.43 11.19 4.22
N ILE A 54 9.62 10.21 3.81
CA ILE A 54 9.19 10.06 2.41
C ILE A 54 8.34 11.26 1.99
N ALA A 55 7.39 11.69 2.83
CA ALA A 55 6.55 12.86 2.57
C ALA A 55 7.40 14.13 2.35
N ALA A 56 8.41 14.35 3.19
CA ALA A 56 9.36 15.46 3.04
C ALA A 56 10.18 15.37 1.74
N LEU A 57 10.63 14.18 1.34
CA LEU A 57 11.36 13.98 0.08
C LEU A 57 10.48 14.23 -1.16
N LEU A 58 9.19 13.89 -1.07
CA LEU A 58 8.22 14.09 -2.12
C LEU A 58 7.64 15.52 -2.15
N GLY A 59 7.81 16.29 -1.08
CA GLY A 59 7.22 17.62 -0.92
C GLY A 59 5.69 17.60 -0.76
N VAL A 60 5.14 16.52 -0.21
CA VAL A 60 3.70 16.35 0.03
C VAL A 60 3.42 16.13 1.51
N ALA A 61 2.17 16.31 1.93
CA ALA A 61 1.75 16.06 3.30
C ALA A 61 1.48 14.56 3.53
N THR A 62 1.62 14.12 4.78
CA THR A 62 1.14 12.82 5.21
C THR A 62 -0.38 12.85 5.42
N ASP A 63 -1.01 11.72 5.13
CA ASP A 63 -2.40 11.45 5.44
C ASP A 63 -2.45 10.42 6.58
N PRO A 64 -2.92 10.79 7.79
CA PRO A 64 -3.03 9.86 8.91
C PRO A 64 -4.12 8.79 8.71
N GLY A 65 -4.88 8.86 7.62
CA GLY A 65 -5.99 7.97 7.30
C GLY A 65 -7.27 8.33 8.06
N ASP A 66 -8.41 7.92 7.51
CA ASP A 66 -9.68 7.97 8.24
C ASP A 66 -9.61 7.03 9.47
N ALA A 67 -10.33 7.42 10.53
CA ALA A 67 -10.36 6.74 11.83
C ALA A 67 -10.65 5.22 11.74
N ASP A 68 -11.27 4.78 10.64
CA ASP A 68 -11.65 3.39 10.37
C ASP A 68 -10.58 2.58 9.62
N GLN A 69 -9.67 3.22 8.88
CA GLN A 69 -8.65 2.53 8.06
C GLN A 69 -7.23 2.65 8.65
N ASN A 70 -6.98 3.64 9.51
CA ASN A 70 -5.83 3.75 10.43
C ASN A 70 -4.44 3.42 9.82
N HIS A 71 -4.28 3.71 8.52
CA HIS A 71 -3.03 3.65 7.76
C HIS A 71 -2.38 5.03 7.79
N TYR A 72 -1.10 5.09 8.17
CA TYR A 72 -0.33 6.33 8.08
C TYR A 72 0.35 6.37 6.72
N THR A 73 -0.06 7.28 5.84
CA THR A 73 0.32 7.24 4.42
C THR A 73 0.84 8.56 3.88
N THR A 74 1.49 8.49 2.72
CA THR A 74 1.79 9.65 1.87
C THR A 74 1.80 9.18 0.42
N ALA A 75 1.38 10.03 -0.52
CA ALA A 75 1.32 9.67 -1.93
C ALA A 75 1.69 10.82 -2.86
N VAL A 76 2.21 10.47 -4.04
CA VAL A 76 2.43 11.40 -5.16
C VAL A 76 1.88 10.79 -6.45
N ASN A 77 1.26 11.63 -7.28
CA ASN A 77 0.57 11.21 -8.50
C ASN A 77 1.34 11.62 -9.76
N PHE A 78 1.37 10.74 -10.74
CA PHE A 78 1.90 10.93 -12.09
C PHE A 78 0.81 10.58 -13.10
N GLY A 79 -0.23 11.42 -13.17
CA GLY A 79 -1.46 11.08 -13.89
C GLY A 79 -2.18 9.90 -13.23
N PRO A 80 -2.52 8.80 -13.94
CA PRO A 80 -3.19 7.64 -13.37
C PRO A 80 -2.26 6.71 -12.57
N VAL A 81 -0.97 7.03 -12.46
CA VAL A 81 0.02 6.24 -11.71
C VAL A 81 0.32 6.93 -10.38
N THR A 82 0.11 6.23 -9.28
CA THR A 82 0.36 6.72 -7.93
C THR A 82 1.55 5.98 -7.31
N TYR A 83 2.48 6.71 -6.72
CA TYR A 83 3.40 6.13 -5.74
C TYR A 83 2.84 6.42 -4.34
N GLN A 84 2.70 5.39 -3.51
CA GLN A 84 2.17 5.52 -2.16
C GLN A 84 3.09 4.81 -1.17
N ALA A 85 3.41 5.47 -0.06
CA ALA A 85 4.03 4.81 1.09
C ALA A 85 2.99 4.64 2.20
N VAL A 86 2.95 3.45 2.81
CA VAL A 86 1.94 3.04 3.79
C VAL A 86 2.59 2.46 5.03
N GLY A 87 2.16 2.94 6.19
CA GLY A 87 2.47 2.40 7.50
C GLY A 87 1.24 1.77 8.16
N ILE A 88 1.33 0.50 8.56
CA ILE A 88 0.27 -0.20 9.31
C ILE A 88 0.66 -0.24 10.79
N LEU A 89 0.03 0.61 11.59
CA LEU A 89 0.32 0.80 13.02
C LEU A 89 -0.29 -0.31 13.89
N ALA A 90 0.28 -0.56 15.08
CA ALA A 90 -0.10 -1.63 15.99
C ALA A 90 -1.56 -1.53 16.46
N ALA A 91 -2.06 -0.32 16.71
CA ALA A 91 -3.47 -0.10 17.03
C ALA A 91 -4.44 -0.58 15.93
N ALA A 92 -3.99 -0.56 14.66
CA ALA A 92 -4.75 -1.14 13.54
C ALA A 92 -4.71 -2.68 13.58
N ARG A 93 -3.57 -3.28 13.95
CA ARG A 93 -3.39 -4.74 14.04
C ARG A 93 -4.23 -5.36 15.16
N THR A 94 -4.29 -4.72 16.33
CA THR A 94 -5.08 -5.19 17.47
C THR A 94 -6.58 -5.16 17.19
N ARG A 95 -7.09 -4.15 16.46
CA ARG A 95 -8.51 -4.10 16.07
C ARG A 95 -8.84 -5.10 14.97
N HIS A 96 -7.95 -5.31 13.99
CA HIS A 96 -8.15 -6.35 12.99
C HIS A 96 -8.27 -7.73 13.66
N GLN A 97 -7.39 -8.05 14.62
CA GLN A 97 -7.49 -9.30 15.41
C GLN A 97 -8.81 -9.43 16.18
N ALA A 98 -9.34 -8.33 16.71
CA ALA A 98 -10.64 -8.31 17.37
C ALA A 98 -11.81 -8.50 16.39
N GLN A 99 -11.72 -7.99 15.16
CA GLN A 99 -12.74 -8.18 14.12
C GLN A 99 -12.72 -9.59 13.53
N THR A 100 -11.54 -10.18 13.27
CA THR A 100 -11.44 -11.57 12.78
C THR A 100 -11.97 -12.58 13.80
N SER A 101 -11.84 -12.28 15.10
CA SER A 101 -12.35 -13.12 16.19
C SER A 101 -13.89 -13.20 16.22
N HIS A 102 -14.61 -12.28 15.58
CA HIS A 102 -16.07 -12.37 15.45
C HIS A 102 -16.53 -13.29 14.31
N GLU A 103 -15.70 -13.52 13.29
CA GLU A 103 -16.04 -14.40 12.16
C GLU A 103 -16.03 -15.89 12.58
N ASP A 104 -15.21 -16.26 13.55
CA ASP A 104 -15.20 -17.60 14.16
C ASP A 104 -16.37 -17.85 15.13
N CYS A 105 -17.20 -16.83 15.43
CA CYS A 105 -18.31 -16.93 16.37
C CYS A 105 -19.68 -17.16 15.68
N ILE A 106 -19.71 -17.33 14.36
CA ILE A 106 -20.95 -17.63 13.63
C ILE A 106 -21.20 -19.14 13.68
N THR A 107 -21.74 -19.63 14.80
CA THR A 107 -22.37 -20.96 14.81
C THR A 107 -23.68 -20.83 14.04
N LEU A 108 -23.73 -21.37 12.82
CA LEU A 108 -24.97 -21.56 12.09
C LEU A 108 -25.86 -22.51 12.92
N ASP A 109 -26.95 -22.00 13.48
CA ASP A 109 -27.95 -22.87 14.09
C ASP A 109 -28.47 -23.85 13.02
N PRO A 110 -28.52 -25.16 13.31
CA PRO A 110 -29.08 -26.12 12.37
C PRO A 110 -30.58 -25.84 12.18
N PRO A 111 -31.11 -26.03 10.96
CA PRO A 111 -32.51 -25.74 10.66
C PRO A 111 -33.43 -26.62 11.50
N VAL A 112 -34.37 -25.99 12.21
CA VAL A 112 -35.47 -26.66 12.92
C VAL A 112 -36.43 -27.31 11.91
N SER A 113 -36.69 -28.61 12.07
CA SER A 113 -37.72 -29.37 11.32
C SER A 113 -39.11 -29.18 11.91
#